data_AF-A0A3E5FT26-F1
#
_entry.id   AF-A0A3E5FT26-F1
#
_cell.length_a   1.000
_cell.length_b   1.000
_cell.length_c   1.000
_cell.angle_alpha   90.00
_cell.angle_beta   90.00
_cell.angle_gamma   90.00
#
_symmetry.space_group_name_H-M   'P 1'
#
loop_
_entity.id
_entity.type
_entity.pdbx_description
1 polymer ?
#
loop_
_entity_poly.entity_id
_entity_poly.type
_entity_poly.pdbx_seq_one_letter_code
_entity_poly.pdbx_strand_id
1 'polypeptide(L)'
;MGMPQIDCMPIKKESALTSLLQSIALQEAALAHILNAEGEKIQRVVCEAKCVDDLLNVNESVTNTIQAVSTLEEMLKDKAIAVIDELSGRVC
;
A
#
# COMPACT_ATOMS: atom_id res chain seq x y z
N MET A 1 26.46 -10.29 -29.26
CA MET A 1 26.31 -9.46 -28.03
C MET A 1 26.24 -10.43 -26.86
N GLY A 2 27.25 -10.43 -25.98
CA GLY A 2 27.28 -11.33 -24.82
C GLY A 2 26.20 -10.94 -23.81
N MET A 3 25.63 -11.95 -23.14
CA MET A 3 24.66 -11.74 -22.06
C MET A 3 25.34 -10.92 -20.94
N PRO A 4 24.71 -9.84 -20.44
CA PRO A 4 25.29 -9.07 -19.35
C PRO A 4 25.44 -9.97 -18.12
N GLN A 5 26.62 -9.94 -17.50
CA GLN A 5 26.82 -10.60 -16.22
C GLN A 5 26.20 -9.73 -15.13
N ILE A 6 25.24 -10.30 -14.41
CA ILE A 6 24.68 -9.68 -13.21
C ILE A 6 25.66 -9.96 -12.08
N ASP A 7 26.44 -8.95 -11.73
CA ASP A 7 27.39 -9.03 -10.63
C ASP A 7 26.64 -8.79 -9.32
N CYS A 8 26.41 -9.87 -8.54
CA CYS A 8 25.78 -9.77 -7.23
C CYS A 8 26.80 -9.26 -6.21
N MET A 9 26.84 -7.95 -6.00
CA MET A 9 27.59 -7.38 -4.88
C MET A 9 26.96 -7.81 -3.55
N PRO A 10 27.76 -8.22 -2.54
CA PRO A 10 27.22 -8.59 -1.24
C PRO A 10 26.55 -7.39 -0.56
N ILE A 11 25.25 -7.49 -0.35
CA ILE A 11 24.45 -6.48 0.38
C ILE A 11 24.44 -6.88 1.86
N LYS A 12 24.68 -5.91 2.75
CA LYS A 12 24.53 -6.12 4.20
C LYS A 12 23.06 -6.41 4.54
N LYS A 13 22.80 -7.39 5.40
CA LYS A 13 21.45 -7.80 5.81
C LYS A 13 20.61 -6.59 6.26
N GLU A 14 21.19 -5.72 7.08
CA GLU A 14 20.53 -4.54 7.63
C GLU A 14 20.11 -3.57 6.52
N SER A 15 20.99 -3.34 5.53
CA SER A 15 20.69 -2.47 4.39
C SER A 15 19.55 -3.03 3.53
N ALA A 16 19.51 -4.35 3.33
CA ALA A 16 18.41 -5.00 2.62
C ALA A 16 17.08 -4.86 3.39
N LEU A 17 17.09 -5.11 4.71
CA LEU A 17 15.91 -4.98 5.56
C LEU A 17 15.40 -3.54 5.64
N THR A 18 16.28 -2.54 5.78
CA THR A 18 15.89 -1.12 5.73
C THR A 18 15.30 -0.76 4.37
N SER A 19 15.84 -1.29 3.27
CA SER A 19 15.29 -1.05 1.93
C SER A 19 13.88 -1.65 1.76
N LEU A 20 13.63 -2.82 2.34
CA LEU A 20 12.30 -3.43 2.38
C LEU A 20 11.33 -2.57 3.21
N LEU A 21 11.73 -2.10 4.38
CA LEU A 21 10.89 -1.22 5.21
C LEU A 21 10.57 0.09 4.48
N GLN A 22 11.55 0.68 3.78
CA GLN A 22 11.32 1.87 2.94
C GLN A 22 10.32 1.58 1.82
N SER A 23 10.40 0.41 1.19
CA SER A 23 9.43 0.00 0.16
C SER A 23 8.01 -0.16 0.73
N ILE A 24 7.87 -0.63 1.98
CA ILE A 24 6.57 -0.74 2.65
C ILE A 24 6.02 0.67 2.93
N ALA A 25 6.83 1.58 3.48
CA ALA A 25 6.43 2.96 3.74
C ALA A 25 5.98 3.69 2.45
N LEU A 26 6.61 3.42 1.31
CA LEU A 26 6.18 3.96 0.02
C LEU A 26 4.81 3.41 -0.43
N GLN A 27 4.53 2.15 -0.14
CA GLN A 27 3.22 1.55 -0.42
C GLN A 27 2.13 2.12 0.50
N GLU A 28 2.41 2.29 1.80
CA GLU A 28 1.50 2.95 2.75
C GLU A 28 1.16 4.39 2.30
N ALA A 29 2.15 5.16 1.85
CA ALA A 29 1.93 6.49 1.29
C ALA A 29 1.04 6.47 0.04
N ALA A 30 1.24 5.48 -0.85
CA ALA A 30 0.38 5.30 -2.02
C ALA A 30 -1.07 4.93 -1.62
N LEU A 31 -1.26 4.07 -0.63
CA LEU A 31 -2.59 3.73 -0.11
C LEU A 31 -3.30 4.96 0.49
N ALA A 32 -2.57 5.82 1.22
CA ALA A 32 -3.11 7.07 1.74
C ALA A 32 -3.61 8.01 0.62
N HIS A 33 -2.87 8.09 -0.49
CA HIS A 33 -3.32 8.86 -1.67
C HIS A 33 -4.56 8.26 -2.32
N ILE A 34 -4.69 6.93 -2.37
CA ILE A 34 -5.91 6.27 -2.86
C ILE A 34 -7.11 6.63 -1.97
N LEU A 35 -6.96 6.51 -0.65
CA LEU A 35 -8.04 6.85 0.29
C LEU A 35 -8.48 8.31 0.17
N ASN A 36 -7.53 9.24 -0.01
CA ASN A 36 -7.84 10.65 -0.24
C ASN A 36 -8.62 10.85 -1.56
N ALA A 37 -8.19 10.21 -2.65
CA ALA A 37 -8.88 10.29 -3.94
C ALA A 37 -10.30 9.71 -3.88
N GLU A 38 -10.51 8.63 -3.13
CA GLU A 38 -11.85 8.08 -2.86
C GLU A 38 -12.70 9.05 -2.02
N GLY A 39 -12.10 9.76 -1.07
CA GLY A 39 -12.76 10.84 -0.32
C GLY A 39 -13.19 12.01 -1.21
N GLU A 40 -12.32 12.47 -2.11
CA GLU A 40 -12.64 13.50 -3.10
C GLU A 40 -13.76 13.04 -4.05
N LYS A 41 -13.78 11.76 -4.43
CA LYS A 41 -14.86 11.16 -5.24
C LYS A 41 -16.22 11.26 -4.54
N ILE A 42 -16.28 10.96 -3.23
CA ILE A 42 -17.51 11.12 -2.43
C ILE A 42 -17.94 12.60 -2.40
N GLN A 43 -17.02 13.51 -2.09
CA GLN A 43 -17.33 14.94 -2.04
C GLN A 43 -17.89 15.45 -3.38
N ARG A 44 -17.30 15.00 -4.49
CA ARG A 44 -17.74 15.34 -5.84
C ARG A 44 -19.16 14.85 -6.12
N VAL A 45 -19.44 13.57 -5.86
CA VAL A 45 -20.75 12.98 -6.19
C VAL A 45 -21.87 13.60 -5.35
N VAL A 46 -21.60 13.97 -4.09
CA VAL A 46 -22.59 14.65 -3.23
C VAL A 46 -23.03 15.99 -3.82
N CYS A 47 -22.17 16.69 -4.55
CA CYS A 47 -22.51 17.95 -5.21
C CYS A 47 -23.18 17.78 -6.59
N GLU A 48 -22.95 16.66 -7.28
CA GLU A 48 -23.32 16.50 -8.70
C GLU A 48 -24.37 15.44 -8.98
N ALA A 49 -24.68 14.57 -8.03
CA ALA A 49 -25.65 13.50 -8.19
C ALA A 49 -27.00 14.03 -8.65
N LYS A 50 -27.57 13.39 -9.67
CA LYS A 50 -28.89 13.75 -10.22
C LYS A 50 -29.99 12.92 -9.57
N CYS A 51 -29.65 11.76 -9.03
CA CYS A 51 -30.54 10.90 -8.27
C CYS A 51 -29.79 10.19 -7.14
N VAL A 52 -30.56 9.55 -6.26
CA VAL A 52 -30.03 8.77 -5.13
C VAL A 52 -29.20 7.57 -5.61
N ASP A 53 -29.55 6.98 -6.76
CA ASP A 53 -28.81 5.84 -7.31
C ASP A 53 -27.36 6.20 -7.65
N ASP A 54 -27.09 7.43 -8.12
CA ASP A 54 -25.72 7.90 -8.35
C ASP A 54 -24.88 7.88 -7.06
N LEU A 55 -25.48 8.31 -5.95
CA LEU A 55 -24.83 8.32 -4.62
C LEU A 55 -24.57 6.91 -4.11
N LEU A 56 -25.56 6.02 -4.24
CA LEU A 56 -25.45 4.63 -3.78
C LEU A 56 -24.38 3.87 -4.58
N ASN A 57 -24.35 4.03 -5.90
CA ASN A 57 -23.38 3.39 -6.78
C ASN A 57 -21.94 3.84 -6.45
N VAL A 58 -21.72 5.15 -6.24
CA VAL A 58 -20.40 5.65 -5.84
C VAL A 58 -20.02 5.17 -4.45
N ASN A 59 -20.96 5.17 -3.49
CA ASN A 59 -20.69 4.68 -2.14
C ASN A 59 -20.30 3.19 -2.13
N GLU A 60 -20.97 2.36 -2.92
CA GLU A 60 -20.61 0.94 -3.07
C GLU A 60 -19.21 0.78 -3.69
N SER A 61 -18.90 1.54 -4.75
CA SER A 61 -17.58 1.53 -5.38
C SER A 61 -16.45 1.96 -4.42
N VAL A 62 -16.68 3.01 -3.63
CA VAL A 62 -15.71 3.48 -2.63
C VAL A 62 -15.55 2.44 -1.51
N THR A 63 -16.64 1.85 -1.03
CA THR A 63 -16.61 0.80 0.00
C THR A 63 -15.76 -0.40 -0.46
N ASN A 64 -15.94 -0.85 -1.71
CA ASN A 64 -15.15 -1.93 -2.27
C ASN A 64 -13.66 -1.58 -2.35
N THR A 65 -13.33 -0.32 -2.69
CA THR A 65 -11.94 0.15 -2.74
C THR A 65 -11.32 0.19 -1.35
N ILE A 66 -12.04 0.73 -0.35
CA ILE A 66 -11.58 0.77 1.05
C ILE A 66 -11.37 -0.65 1.60
N GLN A 67 -12.23 -1.60 1.24
CA GLN A 67 -12.07 -3.00 1.64
C GLN A 67 -10.78 -3.60 1.06
N ALA A 68 -10.51 -3.35 -0.23
CA ALA A 68 -9.27 -3.80 -0.88
C ALA A 68 -8.02 -3.15 -0.27
N VAL A 69 -8.08 -1.84 0.02
CA VAL A 69 -7.00 -1.11 0.71
C VAL A 69 -6.76 -1.69 2.10
N SER A 70 -7.82 -2.03 2.84
CA SER A 70 -7.71 -2.61 4.19
C SER A 70 -7.03 -3.99 4.16
N THR A 71 -7.34 -4.83 3.16
CA THR A 71 -6.64 -6.10 2.96
C THR A 71 -5.16 -5.91 2.59
N LEU A 72 -4.84 -4.90 1.75
CA LEU A 72 -3.46 -4.56 1.45
C LEU A 72 -2.71 -4.08 2.69
N GLU A 73 -3.33 -3.21 3.49
CA GLU A 73 -2.77 -2.67 4.73
C GLU A 73 -2.44 -3.78 5.74
N GLU A 74 -3.32 -4.78 5.89
CA GLU A 74 -3.04 -5.94 6.75
C GLU A 74 -1.80 -6.71 6.29
N MET A 75 -1.64 -6.94 4.98
CA MET A 75 -0.45 -7.59 4.43
C MET A 75 0.82 -6.73 4.57
N LEU A 76 0.72 -5.41 4.46
CA LEU A 76 1.85 -4.51 4.66
C LEU A 76 2.29 -4.50 6.13
N LYS A 77 1.34 -4.45 7.06
CA LYS A 77 1.58 -4.56 8.49
C LYS A 77 2.33 -5.86 8.84
N ASP A 78 1.88 -7.00 8.31
CA ASP A 78 2.54 -8.29 8.58
C ASP A 78 3.97 -8.33 8.03
N LYS A 79 4.20 -7.77 6.82
CA LYS A 79 5.55 -7.61 6.26
C LYS A 79 6.43 -6.69 7.11
N ALA A 80 5.88 -5.58 7.60
CA ALA A 80 6.60 -4.63 8.43
C ALA A 80 7.04 -5.27 9.75
N ILE A 81 6.13 -6.00 10.42
CA ILE A 81 6.43 -6.76 11.65
C ILE A 81 7.58 -7.74 11.39
N ALA A 82 7.50 -8.55 10.34
CA ALA A 82 8.55 -9.51 10.00
C ALA A 82 9.92 -8.84 9.79
N VAL A 83 9.97 -7.71 9.09
CA VAL A 83 11.21 -6.95 8.87
C VAL A 83 11.74 -6.34 10.17
N ILE A 84 10.85 -5.82 11.02
CA ILE A 84 11.21 -5.20 12.30
C ILE A 84 11.74 -6.24 13.31
N ASP A 85 11.14 -7.43 13.36
CA ASP A 85 11.58 -8.53 14.22
C ASP A 85 12.99 -8.99 13.83
N GLU A 86 13.25 -9.15 12.52
CA GLU A 86 14.57 -9.47 11.98
C GLU A 86 15.62 -8.40 12.28
N LEU A 87 15.26 -7.11 12.21
CA LEU A 87 16.15 -6.00 12.59
C LEU A 87 16.41 -5.95 14.10
N SER A 88 15.43 -6.34 14.91
CA SER A 88 15.52 -6.32 16.38
C SER A 88 16.28 -7.52 16.95
N GLY A 89 16.71 -8.47 16.10
CA GLY A 89 17.28 -9.74 16.53
C GLY A 89 16.31 -10.63 17.31
N ARG A 90 15.00 -10.35 17.21
CA ARG A 90 13.95 -11.15 17.81
C ARG A 90 13.61 -12.27 16.85
N VAL A 91 14.35 -13.36 16.95
CA VAL A 91 13.98 -14.61 16.29
C VAL A 91 12.90 -15.25 17.18
N CYS A 92 11.65 -15.28 16.70
CA CYS A 92 10.62 -16.14 17.28
C CYS A 92 10.91 -17.61 16.93
#